data_AF-A0A955PER2-F1
#
_entry.id   AF-A0A955PER2-F1
#
_cell.length_a   1.000
_cell.length_b   1.000
_cell.length_c   1.000
_cell.angle_alpha   90.00
_cell.angle_beta   90.00
_cell.angle_gamma   90.00
#
_symmetry.space_group_name_H-M   'P 1'
#
loop_
_entity.id
_entity.type
_entity.pdbx_description
1 polymer ?
#
loop_
_entity_poly.entity_id
_entity_poly.type
_entity_poly.pdbx_seq_one_letter_code
_entity_poly.pdbx_strand_id
1 'polypeptide(L)'
;MGAADPEKKHMVAWTWDQPDLHLMSNCGNPCAHTGPGRAYNIQPGETHLWRGKIYMINYDPKRMVKLAEEDHERWKRTMNKTRIPPAEGKAIN
;
A
#
# COMPACT_ATOMS: atom_id res chain seq x y z
N MET A 1 5.73 3.58 7.06
CA MET A 1 7.18 3.58 7.35
C MET A 1 7.86 4.78 6.69
N GLY A 2 9.11 5.11 7.03
CA GLY A 2 9.83 6.21 6.38
C GLY A 2 11.30 6.31 6.76
N ALA A 3 12.01 7.24 6.12
CA ALA A 3 13.38 7.64 6.40
C ALA A 3 13.43 9.17 6.59
N ALA A 4 14.25 9.62 7.53
CA ALA A 4 14.50 11.05 7.75
C ALA A 4 15.92 11.40 7.31
N ASP A 5 16.14 12.65 6.92
CA ASP A 5 17.51 13.15 6.79
C ASP A 5 18.18 13.19 8.19
N PRO A 6 19.53 13.18 8.26
CA PRO A 6 20.24 13.14 9.54
C PRO A 6 19.90 14.28 10.50
N GLU A 7 19.56 15.46 9.98
CA GLU A 7 19.22 16.65 10.76
C GLU A 7 17.74 16.71 11.12
N LYS A 8 16.93 15.74 10.65
CA LYS A 8 15.48 15.65 10.90
C LYS A 8 14.77 16.95 10.49
N LYS A 9 15.11 17.50 9.33
CA LYS A 9 14.39 18.62 8.71
C LYS A 9 13.26 18.11 7.84
N HIS A 10 13.52 17.04 7.12
CA HIS A 10 12.63 16.39 6.17
C HIS A 10 12.58 14.89 6.42
N MET A 11 11.48 14.30 5.96
CA MET A 11 11.36 12.85 5.90
C MET A 11 10.62 12.43 4.64
N VAL A 12 11.04 11.30 4.10
CA VAL A 12 10.33 10.56 3.08
C VAL A 12 9.64 9.41 3.77
N ALA A 13 8.34 9.28 3.58
CA ALA A 13 7.57 8.19 4.15
C ALA A 13 6.64 7.57 3.12
N TRP A 14 6.11 6.41 3.43
CA TRP A 14 5.19 5.70 2.56
C TRP A 14 4.21 4.87 3.36
N THR A 15 3.05 4.64 2.76
CA THR A 15 1.99 3.79 3.29
C THR A 15 1.29 3.06 2.15
N TRP A 16 0.72 1.90 2.46
CA TRP A 16 0.06 1.01 1.52
C TRP A 16 -1.33 0.64 2.03
N ASP A 17 -2.21 0.15 1.18
CA ASP A 17 -3.58 -0.23 1.56
C ASP A 17 -3.68 -1.45 2.48
N GLN A 18 -2.57 -2.17 2.68
CA GLN A 18 -2.40 -3.10 3.79
C GLN A 18 -1.42 -2.56 4.83
N PRO A 19 -1.69 -2.83 6.12
CA PRO A 19 -0.69 -2.62 7.17
C PRO A 19 0.53 -3.52 6.91
N ASP A 20 1.68 -3.07 7.42
CA ASP A 20 2.92 -3.84 7.48
C ASP A 20 3.51 -4.27 6.12
N LEU A 21 3.19 -3.57 5.03
CA LEU A 21 3.93 -3.67 3.77
C LEU A 21 5.13 -2.72 3.78
N HIS A 22 6.32 -3.25 3.52
CA HIS A 22 7.55 -2.49 3.47
C HIS A 22 7.92 -2.20 2.02
N LEU A 23 8.35 -0.96 1.78
CA LEU A 23 8.99 -0.60 0.53
C LEU A 23 10.45 -1.01 0.61
N MET A 24 10.90 -1.81 -0.33
CA MET A 24 12.32 -2.10 -0.53
C MET A 24 12.74 -1.65 -1.92
N SER A 25 14.04 -1.49 -2.12
CA SER A 25 14.62 -1.39 -3.44
C SER A 25 15.22 -2.74 -3.81
N ASN A 26 14.79 -3.34 -4.92
CA ASN A 26 15.48 -4.46 -5.55
C ASN A 26 16.09 -3.98 -6.86
N CYS A 27 17.42 -4.05 -6.98
CA CYS A 27 18.16 -3.56 -8.15
C CYS A 27 17.83 -2.10 -8.54
N GLY A 28 17.56 -1.22 -7.57
CA GLY A 28 17.20 0.17 -7.82
C GLY A 28 15.72 0.42 -8.09
N ASN A 29 14.90 -0.63 -8.20
CA ASN A 29 13.46 -0.52 -8.40
C ASN A 29 12.70 -0.62 -7.07
N PRO A 30 11.76 0.28 -6.77
CA PRO A 30 10.90 0.16 -5.61
C PRO A 30 10.00 -1.07 -5.76
N CYS A 31 10.19 -2.06 -4.89
CA CYS A 31 9.37 -3.27 -4.82
C CYS A 31 8.64 -3.32 -3.47
N ALA A 32 7.33 -3.55 -3.53
CA ALA A 32 6.50 -3.87 -2.37
C ALA A 32 6.51 -5.40 -2.21
N HIS A 33 7.40 -5.96 -1.38
CA HIS A 33 7.54 -7.42 -1.28
C HIS A 33 7.73 -7.94 0.13
N THR A 34 8.08 -7.11 1.10
CA THR A 34 8.50 -7.61 2.42
C THR A 34 7.70 -7.01 3.54
N GLY A 35 7.36 -7.84 4.51
CA GLY A 35 6.59 -7.50 5.69
C GLY A 35 5.59 -8.62 6.00
N PRO A 36 5.02 -8.67 7.21
CA PRO A 36 4.04 -9.68 7.61
C PRO A 36 2.67 -9.51 6.91
N GLY A 37 2.57 -8.57 5.95
CA GLY A 37 1.41 -8.39 5.10
C GLY A 37 1.01 -9.67 4.35
N ARG A 38 -0.27 -9.75 3.97
CA ARG A 38 -0.84 -10.95 3.38
C ARG A 38 -0.32 -11.12 1.95
N ALA A 39 0.38 -12.21 1.68
CA ALA A 39 0.66 -12.62 0.31
C ALA A 39 -0.66 -12.95 -0.40
N TYR A 40 -0.91 -12.30 -1.54
CA TYR A 40 -2.07 -12.60 -2.35
C TYR A 40 -1.78 -13.83 -3.20
N ASN A 41 -2.65 -14.85 -3.11
CA ASN A 41 -2.62 -16.01 -3.99
C ASN A 41 -3.41 -15.70 -5.27
N ILE A 42 -2.76 -15.03 -6.22
CA ILE A 42 -3.37 -14.59 -7.49
C ILE A 42 -3.40 -15.77 -8.46
N GLN A 43 -4.58 -16.18 -8.92
CA GLN A 43 -4.72 -17.27 -9.89
C GLN A 43 -4.37 -16.82 -11.32
N PRO A 44 -4.06 -17.75 -12.26
CA PRO A 44 -3.86 -17.40 -13.66
C PRO A 44 -5.05 -16.62 -14.23
N GLY A 45 -4.78 -15.45 -14.83
CA GLY A 45 -5.80 -14.56 -15.40
C GLY A 45 -6.44 -13.58 -14.41
N GLU A 46 -6.13 -13.70 -13.11
CA GLU A 46 -6.55 -12.70 -12.13
C GLU A 46 -5.58 -11.52 -12.09
N THR A 47 -6.07 -10.39 -11.56
CA THR A 47 -5.25 -9.21 -11.31
C THR A 47 -5.51 -8.70 -9.91
N HIS A 48 -4.45 -8.27 -9.23
CA HIS A 48 -4.53 -7.60 -7.96
C HIS A 48 -3.90 -6.21 -8.05
N LEU A 49 -4.47 -5.24 -7.34
CA LEU A 49 -3.97 -3.87 -7.30
C LEU A 49 -3.69 -3.47 -5.85
N TRP A 50 -2.43 -3.16 -5.57
CA TRP A 50 -2.04 -2.46 -4.36
C TRP A 50 -2.17 -0.96 -4.55
N ARG A 51 -2.56 -0.26 -3.48
CA ARG A 51 -2.58 1.20 -3.44
C ARG A 51 -1.56 1.66 -2.42
N GLY A 52 -0.86 2.74 -2.74
CA GLY A 52 0.05 3.37 -1.80
C GLY A 52 0.27 4.83 -2.10
N LYS A 53 0.93 5.48 -1.15
CA LYS A 53 1.36 6.88 -1.25
C LYS A 53 2.77 7.00 -0.72
N ILE A 54 3.53 7.88 -1.38
CA ILE A 54 4.84 8.35 -0.91
C ILE A 54 4.66 9.80 -0.52
N TYR A 55 5.19 10.16 0.64
CA TYR A 55 5.12 11.50 1.22
C TYR A 55 6.52 12.05 1.33
N MET A 56 6.66 13.34 1.01
CA MET A 56 7.84 14.13 1.33
C MET A 56 7.35 15.30 2.18
N ILE A 57 7.71 15.30 3.46
CA ILE A 57 7.21 16.28 4.42
C ILE A 57 8.34 16.76 5.34
N ASN A 58 8.11 17.84 6.08
CA ASN A 58 8.97 18.19 7.21
C ASN A 58 8.91 17.09 8.26
N TYR A 59 10.00 16.91 9.01
CA TYR A 59 10.08 15.86 10.04
C TYR A 59 8.98 16.04 11.10
N ASP A 60 7.94 15.23 10.99
CA ASP A 60 6.84 15.15 11.95
C ASP A 60 6.32 13.70 11.95
N PRO A 61 6.94 12.81 12.75
CA PRO A 61 6.55 11.41 12.81
C PRO A 61 5.10 11.20 13.23
N LYS A 62 4.56 12.07 14.11
CA LYS A 62 3.18 11.95 14.60
C LYS A 62 2.19 12.24 13.48
N ARG A 63 2.45 13.31 12.71
CA ARG A 63 1.65 13.62 11.52
C ARG A 63 1.72 12.51 10.49
N MET A 64 2.88 11.88 10.30
CA MET A 64 2.98 10.74 9.38
C MET A 64 2.11 9.56 9.76
N VAL A 65 2.08 9.20 11.05
CA VAL A 65 1.20 8.12 11.54
C VAL A 65 -0.26 8.47 11.25
N LYS A 66 -0.67 9.70 11.57
CA LYS A 66 -2.04 10.17 11.31
C LYS A 66 -2.40 10.11 9.82
N LEU A 67 -1.51 10.56 8.94
CA LEU A 67 -1.73 10.50 7.48
C LEU A 67 -1.87 9.06 6.98
N ALA A 68 -1.05 8.14 7.49
CA ALA A 68 -1.13 6.72 7.14
C ALA A 68 -2.47 6.11 7.57
N GLU A 69 -2.93 6.41 8.78
CA GLU A 69 -4.24 5.97 9.29
C GLU A 69 -5.40 6.52 8.46
N GLU A 70 -5.37 7.82 8.16
CA GLU A 70 -6.40 8.48 7.33
C GLU A 70 -6.50 7.85 5.93
N ASP A 71 -5.35 7.49 5.34
CA ASP A 71 -5.31 6.86 4.03
C ASP A 71 -5.75 5.39 4.07
N HIS A 72 -5.40 4.63 5.12
CA HIS A 72 -5.96 3.30 5.35
C HIS A 72 -7.50 3.34 5.44
N GLU A 73 -8.05 4.27 6.21
CA GLU A 73 -9.51 4.43 6.34
C GLU A 73 -10.17 4.89 5.04
N ARG A 74 -9.48 5.70 4.23
CA ARG A 74 -9.95 6.06 2.89
C ARG A 74 -9.99 4.83 1.98
N TRP A 75 -8.93 4.03 1.96
CA TRP A 75 -8.86 2.84 1.12
C TRP A 75 -9.89 1.78 1.49
N LYS A 76 -10.07 1.48 2.78
CA LYS A 76 -11.13 0.59 3.27
C LYS A 76 -12.52 0.98 2.75
N ARG A 77 -12.86 2.28 2.82
CA ARG A 77 -14.14 2.81 2.30
C ARG A 77 -14.28 2.66 0.79
N THR A 78 -13.20 2.85 0.03
CA THR A 78 -13.23 2.70 -1.43
C THR A 78 -13.31 1.24 -1.88
N MET A 79 -12.60 0.32 -1.21
CA MET A 79 -12.62 -1.11 -1.57
C MET A 79 -14.00 -1.74 -1.35
N ASN A 80 -14.70 -1.34 -0.29
CA ASN A 80 -16.08 -1.79 -0.06
C ASN A 80 -17.06 -1.35 -1.16
N LYS A 81 -16.73 -0.30 -1.92
CA LYS A 81 -17.55 0.19 -3.05
C LYS A 81 -17.14 -0.39 -4.40
N THR A 82 -15.91 -0.89 -4.54
CA THR A 82 -15.36 -1.38 -5.81
C THR A 82 -15.33 -2.91 -5.91
N ARG A 83 -16.14 -3.62 -5.13
CA ARG A 83 -16.31 -5.06 -5.30
C ARG A 83 -17.00 -5.30 -6.66
N ILE A 84 -16.21 -5.44 -7.70
CA ILE A 84 -16.66 -5.88 -9.02
C ILE A 84 -17.27 -7.28 -8.78
N PRO A 85 -18.56 -7.50 -9.10
CA PRO A 85 -19.13 -8.84 -9.00
C PRO A 85 -18.27 -9.80 -9.84
N PRO A 86 -18.08 -11.06 -9.40
CA PRO A 86 -17.35 -12.02 -10.20
C PRO A 86 -17.95 -12.03 -11.60
N ALA A 87 -17.09 -12.00 -12.62
CA ALA A 87 -17.52 -12.16 -14.00
C ALA A 87 -18.38 -13.42 -14.06
N GLU A 88 -19.61 -13.31 -14.53
CA GLU A 88 -20.53 -14.44 -14.68
C GLU A 88 -19.88 -15.47 -15.60
N GLY A 89 -19.19 -16.43 -15.00
CA GLY A 89 -18.65 -17.58 -15.69
C GLY A 89 -19.83 -18.40 -16.17
N LYS A 90 -20.22 -18.23 -17.45
CA LYS A 90 -21.04 -19.21 -18.14
C LYS A 90 -20.33 -20.56 -18.01
N ALA A 91 -20.95 -21.47 -17.27
CA ALA A 91 -20.61 -22.89 -17.32
C ALA A 91 -20.70 -23.33 -18.78
N ILE A 92 -19.56 -23.70 -19.35
CA ILE A 92 -19.52 -24.51 -20.57
C ILE A 92 -19.78 -25.95 -20.13
N ASN A 93 -20.92 -26.48 -20.61
CA ASN A 93 -21.42 -27.83 -20.34
C ASN A 93 -20.44 -28.92 -20.78
#